data_AF-A0AAU5Z4Q7-F1
#
_entry.id   AF-A0AAU5Z4Q7-F1
#
_cell.length_a   1.000
_cell.length_b   1.000
_cell.length_c   1.000
_cell.angle_alpha   90.00
_cell.angle_beta   90.00
_cell.angle_gamma   90.00
#
_symmetry.space_group_name_H-M   'P 1'
#
loop_
_entity.id
_entity.type
_entity.pdbx_description
1 polymer ?
#
loop_
_entity_poly.entity_id
_entity_poly.type
_entity_poly.pdbx_seq_one_letter_code
_entity_poly.pdbx_strand_id
1 'polypeptide(L)'
;MLGRFTVRPSDDGSNRFGVWDGAVNGWRAIDIDDETEAHRIASDLDVQYDAHGPRPADAVRKVDPAQPVQRAEWTNGELDVWIRDNGEWLGRFCDKDGRVAWIPGSDLRPL
;
A
#
# COMPACT_ATOMS: atom_id res chain seq x y z
N MET A 1 0.78 -8.53 -8.78
CA MET A 1 -0.19 -7.51 -9.21
C MET A 1 -0.74 -6.81 -7.97
N LEU A 2 -0.44 -5.52 -7.81
CA LEU A 2 -1.20 -4.65 -6.91
C LEU A 2 -2.66 -4.53 -7.38
N GLY A 3 -3.57 -4.27 -6.44
CA GLY A 3 -5.01 -4.16 -6.72
C GLY A 3 -5.87 -5.33 -6.22
N ARG A 4 -5.28 -6.27 -5.48
CA ARG A 4 -6.04 -7.30 -4.74
C ARG A 4 -6.90 -6.67 -3.64
N PHE A 5 -6.32 -5.74 -2.88
CA PHE A 5 -7.00 -5.01 -1.84
C PHE A 5 -7.50 -3.68 -2.39
N THR A 6 -8.79 -3.40 -2.23
CA THR A 6 -9.41 -2.16 -2.71
C THR A 6 -10.11 -1.49 -1.54
N VAL A 7 -9.85 -0.20 -1.33
CA VAL A 7 -10.65 0.62 -0.42
C VAL A 7 -11.98 0.91 -1.09
N ARG A 8 -13.08 0.65 -0.37
CA ARG A 8 -14.45 0.86 -0.86
C ARG A 8 -15.31 1.47 0.24
N PRO A 9 -16.33 2.27 -0.10
CA PRO A 9 -17.38 2.61 0.85
C PRO A 9 -18.03 1.33 1.39
N SER A 10 -18.43 1.36 2.66
CA SER A 10 -19.14 0.27 3.32
C SER A 10 -20.54 0.09 2.70
N ASP A 11 -20.94 -1.16 2.51
CA ASP A 11 -22.23 -1.52 1.89
C ASP A 11 -23.44 -1.18 2.78
N ASP A 12 -23.22 -0.86 4.06
CA ASP A 12 -24.25 -0.55 5.05
C ASP A 12 -24.76 0.91 4.99
N GLY A 13 -24.22 1.73 4.10
CA GLY A 13 -24.61 3.14 3.95
C GLY A 13 -24.10 4.07 5.07
N SER A 14 -23.19 3.59 5.94
CA SER A 14 -22.63 4.37 7.06
C SER A 14 -21.67 5.48 6.65
N ASN A 15 -21.40 5.66 5.35
CA ASN A 15 -20.37 6.55 4.81
C ASN A 15 -18.95 6.26 5.35
N ARG A 16 -18.74 5.04 5.88
CA ARG A 16 -17.44 4.53 6.30
C ARG A 16 -16.77 3.78 5.16
N PHE A 17 -15.50 3.49 5.34
CA PHE A 17 -14.67 2.73 4.41
C PHE A 17 -14.41 1.31 4.92
N GLY A 18 -14.07 0.43 3.99
CA GLY A 18 -13.57 -0.90 4.26
C GLY A 18 -12.51 -1.29 3.25
N VAL A 19 -11.79 -2.37 3.56
CA VAL A 19 -10.79 -2.96 2.66
C VAL A 19 -11.33 -4.28 2.12
N TRP A 20 -11.63 -4.30 0.83
CA TRP A 20 -12.12 -5.46 0.11
C TRP A 20 -10.97 -6.28 -0.47
N ASP A 21 -10.96 -7.60 -0.25
CA ASP A 21 -10.04 -8.55 -0.89
C ASP A 21 -10.73 -9.22 -2.09
N GLY A 22 -10.34 -8.81 -3.30
CA GLY A 22 -10.89 -9.33 -4.55
C GLY A 22 -10.56 -10.80 -4.82
N ALA A 23 -9.52 -11.36 -4.20
CA ALA A 23 -9.13 -12.76 -4.42
C ALA A 23 -10.07 -13.74 -3.69
N VAL A 24 -10.67 -13.32 -2.58
CA VAL A 24 -11.58 -14.14 -1.77
C VAL A 24 -13.02 -13.63 -1.79
N ASN A 25 -13.28 -12.51 -2.49
CA ASN A 25 -14.56 -11.81 -2.50
C ASN A 25 -15.11 -11.54 -1.10
N GLY A 26 -14.32 -10.88 -0.26
CA GLY A 26 -14.73 -10.57 1.11
C GLY A 26 -14.00 -9.40 1.73
N TRP A 27 -14.57 -8.88 2.82
CA TRP A 27 -13.99 -7.80 3.61
C TRP A 27 -12.84 -8.30 4.49
N ARG A 28 -11.73 -7.55 4.49
CA ARG A 28 -10.60 -7.73 5.42
C ARG A 28 -10.67 -6.78 6.61
N ALA A 29 -11.28 -5.61 6.41
CA ALA A 29 -11.59 -4.63 7.43
C ALA A 29 -12.84 -3.85 6.99
N ILE A 30 -13.65 -3.43 7.97
CA ILE A 30 -14.88 -2.65 7.80
C ILE A 30 -14.93 -1.57 8.89
N ASP A 31 -15.92 -0.67 8.80
CA ASP A 31 -16.21 0.37 9.79
C ASP A 31 -15.04 1.35 10.04
N ILE A 32 -14.28 1.68 8.99
CA ILE A 32 -13.17 2.61 9.06
C ILE A 32 -13.65 4.02 8.71
N ASP A 33 -13.54 4.97 9.64
CA ASP A 33 -14.03 6.35 9.42
C ASP A 33 -13.10 7.18 8.50
N ASP A 34 -11.80 6.86 8.46
CA ASP A 34 -10.79 7.58 7.68
C ASP A 34 -10.32 6.77 6.46
N GLU A 35 -10.52 7.32 5.26
CA GLU A 35 -10.07 6.73 4.00
C GLU A 35 -8.55 6.53 3.95
N THR A 36 -7.78 7.45 4.57
CA THR A 36 -6.31 7.36 4.62
C THR A 36 -5.87 6.13 5.41
N GLU A 37 -6.53 5.87 6.54
CA GLU A 37 -6.29 4.66 7.34
C GLU A 37 -6.72 3.40 6.59
N ALA A 38 -7.83 3.44 5.85
CA ALA A 38 -8.23 2.30 5.01
C ALA A 38 -7.17 2.00 3.93
N HIS A 39 -6.59 3.02 3.31
CA HIS A 39 -5.49 2.86 2.36
C HIS A 39 -4.21 2.34 3.01
N ARG A 40 -3.91 2.78 4.24
CA ARG A 40 -2.79 2.25 5.02
C ARG A 40 -2.96 0.75 5.28
N ILE A 41 -4.14 0.33 5.76
CA ILE A 41 -4.46 -1.08 5.99
C ILE A 41 -4.35 -1.90 4.70
N ALA A 42 -4.89 -1.38 3.59
CA ALA A 42 -4.73 -2.02 2.28
C ALA A 42 -3.26 -2.19 1.89
N SER A 43 -2.43 -1.17 2.11
CA SER A 43 -1.00 -1.24 1.83
C SER A 43 -0.26 -2.23 2.73
N ASP A 44 -0.63 -2.36 4.01
CA ASP A 44 -0.05 -3.35 4.92
C ASP A 44 -0.41 -4.78 4.51
N LEU A 45 -1.59 -4.97 3.92
CA LEU A 45 -2.00 -6.22 3.31
C LEU A 45 -1.25 -6.49 2.00
N ASP A 46 -1.01 -5.47 1.17
CA ASP A 46 -0.18 -5.59 -0.05
C ASP A 46 1.26 -6.03 0.27
N VAL A 47 1.82 -5.68 1.44
CA VAL A 47 3.12 -6.19 1.88
C VAL A 47 3.09 -7.69 2.15
N GLN A 48 1.98 -8.19 2.67
CA GLN A 48 1.82 -9.58 3.08
C GLN A 48 1.37 -10.49 1.95
N TYR A 49 0.59 -9.97 1.00
CA TYR A 49 -0.05 -10.76 -0.05
C TYR A 49 0.13 -10.13 -1.43
N ASP A 50 0.19 -11.00 -2.44
CA ASP A 50 0.00 -10.64 -3.83
C ASP A 50 -1.28 -11.30 -4.38
N ALA A 51 -1.43 -11.28 -5.70
CA ALA A 51 -2.57 -11.89 -6.40
C ALA A 51 -2.65 -13.42 -6.24
N HIS A 52 -1.55 -14.10 -5.91
CA HIS A 52 -1.45 -15.56 -5.83
C HIS A 52 -1.47 -16.09 -4.40
N GLY A 53 -1.26 -15.23 -3.39
CA GLY A 53 -1.26 -15.65 -2.00
C GLY A 53 -0.33 -14.80 -1.15
N PRO A 54 0.20 -15.36 -0.05
CA PRO A 54 1.24 -14.70 0.73
C PRO A 54 2.47 -14.40 -0.13
N ARG A 55 3.04 -13.21 -0.01
CA ARG A 55 4.30 -12.86 -0.69
C ARG A 55 5.44 -13.69 -0.11
N PRO A 56 6.36 -14.19 -0.96
CA PRO A 56 7.56 -14.84 -0.47
C PRO A 56 8.48 -13.80 0.18
N ALA A 57 9.29 -14.23 1.14
CA ALA A 57 10.12 -13.31 1.93
C ALA A 57 11.16 -12.55 1.10
N ASP A 58 11.62 -13.10 -0.02
CA ASP A 58 12.56 -12.47 -0.95
C ASP A 58 11.91 -11.41 -1.86
N ALA A 59 10.58 -11.35 -1.89
CA ALA A 59 9.79 -10.33 -2.57
C ALA A 59 9.46 -9.12 -1.67
N VAL A 60 9.97 -9.07 -0.44
CA VAL A 60 9.76 -7.95 0.49
C VAL A 60 11.09 -7.50 1.08
N ARG A 61 11.34 -6.19 1.14
CA ARG A 61 12.50 -5.62 1.83
C ARG A 61 12.07 -4.45 2.69
N LYS A 62 12.15 -4.60 4.00
CA LYS A 62 11.88 -3.52 4.95
C LYS A 62 13.04 -2.54 4.98
N VAL A 63 12.73 -1.27 5.19
CA VAL A 63 13.66 -0.15 5.34
C VAL A 63 13.42 0.46 6.71
N ASP A 64 14.33 0.21 7.64
CA ASP A 64 14.24 0.67 9.04
C ASP A 64 15.60 1.27 9.47
N PRO A 65 15.67 2.57 9.83
CA PRO A 65 14.56 3.52 9.85
C PRO A 65 14.03 3.82 8.43
N ALA A 66 12.79 4.30 8.34
CA ALA A 66 12.22 4.75 7.08
C ALA A 66 13.12 5.81 6.44
N GLN A 67 13.34 5.67 5.12
CA GLN A 67 14.25 6.51 4.37
C GLN A 67 13.51 7.72 3.77
N PRO A 68 14.02 8.95 3.94
CA PRO A 68 13.52 10.11 3.22
C PRO A 68 13.75 9.95 1.70
N VAL A 69 12.68 10.11 0.94
CA VAL A 69 12.71 9.99 -0.53
C VAL A 69 11.85 11.07 -1.17
N GLN A 70 12.08 11.26 -2.46
CA GLN A 70 11.28 12.10 -3.33
C GLN A 70 10.83 11.28 -4.53
N ARG A 71 9.58 11.44 -4.94
CA ARG A 71 9.06 10.88 -6.21
C ARG A 71 9.12 11.90 -7.35
N ALA A 72 8.96 11.44 -8.58
CA ALA A 72 8.74 12.32 -9.74
C ALA A 72 7.67 13.39 -9.40
N GLU A 73 7.88 14.64 -9.82
CA GLU A 73 7.12 15.85 -9.41
C GLU A 73 7.52 16.49 -8.06
N TRP A 74 8.70 16.20 -7.53
CA TRP A 74 9.29 16.90 -6.36
C TRP A 74 8.50 16.77 -5.05
N THR A 75 7.69 15.72 -4.91
CA THR A 75 6.98 15.47 -3.64
C THR A 75 7.86 14.65 -2.71
N ASN A 76 8.12 15.18 -1.52
CA ASN A 76 8.88 14.49 -0.47
C ASN A 76 7.98 13.59 0.36
N GLY A 77 8.55 12.49 0.84
CA GLY A 77 7.89 11.54 1.73
C GLY A 77 8.89 10.54 2.30
N GLU A 78 8.36 9.47 2.87
CA GLU A 78 9.15 8.40 3.48
C GLU A 78 8.93 7.08 2.76
N LEU A 79 9.98 6.27 2.74
CA LEU A 79 10.00 4.91 2.21
C LEU A 79 10.36 3.94 3.32
N ASP A 80 9.46 3.02 3.65
CA ASP A 80 9.63 2.05 4.74
C ASP A 80 9.67 0.59 4.26
N VAL A 81 9.21 0.30 3.05
CA VAL A 81 9.22 -1.05 2.49
C VAL A 81 9.26 -1.06 0.97
N TRP A 82 9.99 -2.03 0.43
CA TRP A 82 9.93 -2.44 -0.96
C TRP A 82 9.18 -3.76 -1.09
N ILE A 83 8.32 -3.87 -2.09
CA ILE A 83 7.73 -5.13 -2.53
C ILE A 83 8.11 -5.40 -3.97
N ARG A 84 8.21 -6.67 -4.33
CA ARG A 84 8.41 -7.09 -5.72
C ARG A 84 7.08 -7.48 -6.34
N ASP A 85 6.67 -6.80 -7.40
CA ASP A 85 5.41 -7.04 -8.09
C ASP A 85 5.67 -7.16 -9.60
N ASN A 86 5.21 -8.25 -10.23
CA ASN A 86 5.42 -8.52 -11.66
C ASN A 86 6.88 -8.38 -12.14
N GLY A 87 7.84 -8.70 -11.25
CA GLY A 87 9.28 -8.64 -11.54
C GLY A 87 9.93 -7.29 -11.22
N GLU A 88 9.15 -6.23 -11.00
CA GLU A 88 9.59 -4.88 -10.66
C GLU A 88 9.58 -4.63 -9.14
N TRP A 89 10.46 -3.76 -8.66
CA TRP A 89 10.48 -3.30 -7.27
C TRP A 89 9.66 -2.02 -7.11
N LEU A 90 8.67 -2.07 -6.23
CA LEU A 90 7.82 -0.94 -5.87
C LEU A 90 8.12 -0.54 -4.42
N GLY A 91 8.35 0.75 -4.21
CA GLY A 91 8.55 1.32 -2.88
C GLY A 91 7.24 1.87 -2.34
N ARG A 92 6.93 1.60 -1.08
CA ARG A 92 5.83 2.25 -0.39
C ARG A 92 6.25 3.67 -0.04
N PHE A 93 5.63 4.64 -0.69
CA PHE A 93 5.80 6.06 -0.43
C PHE A 93 4.69 6.55 0.47
N CYS A 94 5.04 7.12 1.61
CA CYS A 94 4.13 7.79 2.53
C CYS A 94 4.38 9.30 2.45
N ASP A 95 3.38 10.08 2.06
CA ASP A 95 3.50 11.54 2.08
C ASP A 95 3.29 12.13 3.48
N LYS A 96 3.49 13.44 3.61
CA LYS A 96 3.31 14.19 4.86
C LYS A 96 1.88 14.13 5.42
N ASP A 97 0.89 13.83 4.59
CA ASP A 97 -0.52 13.76 4.94
C ASP A 97 -0.92 12.31 5.29
N GLY A 98 0.05 11.38 5.31
CA GLY A 98 -0.15 9.97 5.63
C GLY A 98 -0.67 9.14 4.46
N ARG A 99 -0.78 9.70 3.26
CA ARG A 99 -1.26 8.97 2.08
C ARG A 99 -0.18 8.06 1.57
N VAL A 100 -0.59 6.84 1.25
CA VAL A 100 0.28 5.79 0.77
C VAL A 100 0.14 5.61 -0.73
N ALA A 101 1.26 5.47 -1.43
CA ALA A 101 1.30 5.07 -2.82
C ALA A 101 2.44 4.08 -3.07
N TRP A 102 2.22 3.13 -3.97
CA TRP A 102 3.26 2.24 -4.47
C TRP A 102 3.91 2.86 -5.70
N ILE A 103 5.20 3.19 -5.61
CA ILE A 103 5.93 3.91 -6.65
C ILE A 103 7.03 3.01 -7.24
N PRO A 104 7.20 2.95 -8.57
CA PRO A 104 8.33 2.28 -9.18
C PRO A 104 9.66 2.77 -8.61
N GLY A 105 10.58 1.85 -8.33
CA GLY A 105 11.90 2.22 -7.80
C GLY A 105 12.70 3.13 -8.71
N SER A 106 12.44 3.11 -10.03
CA SER A 106 13.02 4.04 -11.00
C SER A 106 12.63 5.50 -10.76
N ASP A 107 11.51 5.73 -10.10
CA ASP A 107 10.86 7.03 -9.93
C ASP A 107 11.06 7.59 -8.51
N LEU A 108 11.66 6.80 -7.61
CA LEU A 108 12.08 7.22 -6.28
C LEU A 108 13.54 7.71 -6.30
N ARG A 109 13.79 8.82 -5.61
CA ARG A 109 15.10 9.45 -5.44
C ARG A 109 15.37 9.63 -3.95
N PRO A 110 16.51 9.15 -3.42
CA PRO A 110 16.94 9.50 -2.07
C PRO A 110 17.07 11.01 -1.90
N LEU A 111 16.71 11.50 -0.71
CA LEU A 111 16.96 12.88 -0.28
C LEU A 111 18.25 12.97 0.56
#